data_AF-A0A3B8JRV3-F1
#
_entry.id   AF-A0A3B8JRV3-F1
#
_cell.length_a   1.000
_cell.length_b   1.000
_cell.length_c   1.000
_cell.angle_alpha   90.00
_cell.angle_beta   90.00
_cell.angle_gamma   90.00
#
_symmetry.space_group_name_H-M   'P 1'
#
loop_
_entity.id
_entity.type
_entity.pdbx_description
1 polymer ?
#
loop_
_entity_poly.entity_id
_entity_poly.type
_entity_poly.pdbx_seq_one_letter_code
_entity_poly.pdbx_strand_id
1 'polypeptide(L)' 'MNAHRIETILTETGTLILRGIPFQAGDTVEVIILERRSPHPASNPYPLQGTVIRYDDPTEPVAVEDWEVLQ' A
#
# COMPACT_ATOMS: atom_id res chain seq x y z
N MET A 1 8.24 -11.82 -22.63
CA MET A 1 8.89 -10.52 -22.35
C MET A 1 9.50 -10.62 -20.96
N ASN A 2 10.82 -10.50 -20.83
CA ASN A 2 11.50 -10.50 -19.53
C ASN A 2 11.68 -9.05 -19.09
N ALA A 3 11.07 -8.66 -17.97
CA ALA A 3 11.12 -7.30 -17.46
C ALA A 3 11.91 -7.26 -16.15
N HIS A 4 12.95 -6.42 -16.12
CA HIS A 4 13.67 -6.10 -14.90
C HIS A 4 13.16 -4.77 -14.35
N ARG A 5 12.62 -4.78 -13.13
CA ARG A 5 12.14 -3.58 -12.45
C ARG A 5 13.23 -3.01 -11.55
N ILE A 6 13.56 -1.74 -11.74
CA ILE A 6 14.43 -0.95 -10.86
C ILE A 6 13.59 0.19 -10.30
N GLU A 7 13.64 0.38 -8.99
CA GLU A 7 12.97 1.48 -8.30
C GLU A 7 14.02 2.45 -7.78
N THR A 8 13.91 3.71 -8.16
CA THR A 8 14.85 4.75 -7.71
C THR A 8 14.15 6.09 -7.61
N ILE A 9 14.72 6.98 -6.81
CA ILE A 9 14.27 8.36 -6.64
C ILE A 9 15.08 9.22 -7.61
N LEU A 10 14.41 10.12 -8.32
CA LEU A 10 15.06 11.08 -9.19
C LEU A 10 15.90 12.06 -8.35
N THR A 11 17.22 12.04 -8.52
CA THR A 11 18.15 12.93 -7.79
C THR A 11 18.41 14.25 -8.52
N GLU A 12 18.23 14.26 -9.84
CA GLU A 12 18.46 15.42 -10.71
C GLU A 12 17.22 15.73 -11.55
N THR A 13 16.87 17.01 -11.66
CA THR A 13 15.70 17.43 -12.45
C THR A 13 15.85 16.99 -13.90
N GLY A 14 14.92 16.18 -14.38
CA GLY A 14 14.85 15.75 -15.78
C GLY A 14 15.88 14.70 -16.20
N THR A 15 16.75 14.21 -15.30
CA THR A 15 17.82 13.25 -15.66
C THR A 15 17.79 12.02 -14.76
N LEU A 16 17.74 10.83 -15.39
CA LEU A 16 17.82 9.54 -14.70
C LEU A 16 19.01 8.73 -15.25
N ILE A 17 19.96 8.39 -14.38
CA ILE A 17 21.11 7.55 -14.73
C ILE A 17 20.93 6.15 -14.12
N LEU A 18 20.63 5.16 -14.96
CA LEU A 18 20.57 3.75 -14.56
C LEU A 18 21.94 3.10 -14.73
N ARG A 19 22.45 2.45 -13.68
CA ARG A 19 23.75 1.74 -13.69
C ARG A 19 23.55 0.28 -13.29
N GLY A 20 24.41 -0.61 -13.79
CA GLY A 20 24.40 -2.03 -13.41
C GLY A 20 23.17 -2.80 -13.90
N ILE A 21 22.55 -2.38 -15.00
CA ILE A 21 21.42 -3.09 -15.59
C ILE A 21 21.90 -4.45 -16.18
N PRO A 22 21.11 -5.52 -16.09
CA PRO A 22 21.53 -6.87 -16.50
C PRO A 22 21.40 -7.08 -18.02
N PHE A 23 21.86 -6.12 -18.81
CA PHE A 23 21.85 -6.15 -20.28
C PHE A 23 23.27 -5.94 -20.81
N GLN A 24 23.57 -6.51 -21.96
CA GLN A 24 24.88 -6.45 -22.60
C GLN A 24 24.92 -5.35 -23.68
N ALA A 25 26.13 -4.98 -24.10
CA ALA A 25 26.31 -4.07 -25.22
C ALA A 25 25.74 -4.71 -26.51
N GLY A 26 24.85 -3.98 -27.19
CA GLY A 26 24.15 -4.45 -28.39
C GLY A 26 22.74 -4.95 -28.15
N ASP A 27 22.31 -5.13 -26.90
CA ASP A 27 20.93 -5.48 -26.59
C ASP A 27 19.99 -4.30 -26.87
N THR A 28 18.91 -4.55 -27.61
CA THR A 28 17.80 -3.59 -27.73
C THR A 28 16.96 -3.64 -26.47
N VAL A 29 16.90 -2.52 -25.74
CA VAL A 29 16.12 -2.39 -24.51
C VAL A 29 15.01 -1.34 -24.65
N GLU A 30 13.87 -1.60 -24.02
CA GLU A 30 12.77 -0.63 -23.87
C GLU A 30 12.75 -0.10 -22.43
N VAL A 31 12.60 1.21 -22.27
CA VAL A 31 12.56 1.87 -20.96
C VAL A 31 11.18 2.49 -20.75
N ILE A 32 10.51 2.09 -19.68
CA ILE A 32 9.20 2.64 -19.27
C ILE A 32 9.39 3.35 -17.92
N ILE A 33 9.11 4.66 -17.89
CA ILE A 33 9.17 5.47 -16.68
C ILE A 33 7.75 5.67 -16.16
N LEU A 34 7.47 5.19 -14.95
CA LEU A 34 6.18 5.36 -14.28
C LEU A 34 6.37 6.24 -13.05
N GLU A 35 5.62 7.33 -12.97
CA GLU A 35 5.53 8.10 -11.73
C GLU A 35 4.89 7.22 -10.65
N ARG A 36 5.66 6.91 -9.61
CA ARG A 36 5.13 6.21 -8.46
C ARG A 36 4.59 7.24 -7.48
N ARG A 37 3.27 7.41 -7.46
CA ARG A 37 2.64 8.05 -6.31
C ARG A 37 2.93 7.16 -5.12
N SER A 38 3.69 7.66 -4.14
CA SER A 38 3.65 7.07 -2.81
C SER A 38 2.17 6.94 -2.47
N PRO A 39 1.65 5.76 -2.05
CA PRO A 39 0.38 5.76 -1.37
C PRO A 39 0.56 6.83 -0.29
N HIS A 40 -0.22 7.91 -0.40
CA HIS A 40 -0.20 8.95 0.61
C HIS A 40 -0.37 8.16 1.91
N PRO A 41 0.58 8.22 2.87
CA PRO A 41 0.35 7.55 4.12
C PRO A 41 -1.02 8.04 4.56
N ALA A 42 -1.98 7.11 4.66
CA ALA A 42 -3.29 7.45 5.18
C ALA A 42 -3.01 8.29 6.43
N SER A 43 -3.68 9.45 6.54
CA SER A 43 -3.25 10.57 7.40
C SER A 43 -2.95 10.19 8.86
N ASN A 44 -3.32 8.99 9.28
CA ASN A 44 -2.72 8.28 10.38
C ASN A 44 -2.91 6.77 10.16
N PRO A 45 -1.86 5.92 10.17
CA PRO A 45 -2.05 4.46 10.09
C PRO A 45 -2.81 3.88 11.30
N TYR A 46 -2.90 4.64 12.39
CA TYR A 46 -3.59 4.25 13.62
C TYR A 46 -4.55 5.35 14.09
N PRO A 47 -5.68 5.57 13.39
CA PRO A 47 -6.60 6.68 13.67
C PRO A 47 -7.23 6.63 15.07
N LEU A 48 -7.22 5.47 15.72
CA LEU A 48 -7.77 5.26 17.06
C LEU A 48 -6.69 5.24 18.16
N GLN A 49 -5.41 5.40 17.82
CA GLN A 49 -4.33 5.39 18.81
C GLN A 49 -4.47 6.57 19.78
N GLY A 50 -4.54 6.27 21.08
CA GLY A 50 -4.73 7.27 22.14
C GLY A 50 -6.19 7.62 22.43
N THR A 51 -7.13 7.10 21.65
CA THR A 51 -8.57 7.24 21.92
C THR A 51 -8.99 6.21 22.97
N VAL A 52 -9.71 6.65 24.00
CA VAL A 52 -10.33 5.75 24.97
C VAL A 52 -11.58 5.15 24.34
N ILE A 53 -11.57 3.84 24.10
CA ILE A 53 -12.73 3.10 23.60
C ILE A 53 -13.48 2.54 24.81
N ARG A 54 -14.75 2.91 24.96
CA ARG A 54 -15.65 2.36 25.98
C ARG A 54 -16.56 1.34 25.32
N TYR A 55 -16.61 0.14 25.90
CA TYR A 55 -17.56 -0.89 25.53
C TYR A 55 -18.71 -0.82 26.52
N ASP A 56 -19.84 -0.32 26.05
CA ASP A 56 -21.08 -0.35 26.83
C ASP A 56 -21.70 -1.73 26.59
N ASP A 57 -21.86 -2.50 27.68
CA ASP A 57 -22.47 -3.83 27.74
C ASP A 57 -22.04 -4.82 26.63
N PRO A 58 -20.73 -5.10 26.47
CA PRO A 58 -20.17 -5.84 25.32
C PRO A 58 -20.65 -7.29 25.18
N THR A 59 -21.27 -7.82 26.24
CA THR A 59 -21.75 -9.20 26.30
C THR A 59 -23.26 -9.28 26.36
N GLU A 60 -23.97 -8.16 26.28
CA GLU A 60 -25.42 -8.20 26.19
C GLU A 60 -25.84 -8.90 24.90
N PRO A 61 -26.84 -9.81 24.97
CA PRO A 61 -27.36 -10.47 23.79
C PRO A 61 -27.87 -9.45 22.78
N VAL A 62 -27.34 -9.52 21.56
CA VAL A 62 -27.83 -8.69 20.46
C VAL A 62 -29.07 -9.33 19.85
N ALA A 63 -30.07 -8.49 19.58
CA ALA A 63 -31.27 -8.85 18.83
C ALA A 63 -31.96 -10.12 19.37
N VAL A 64 -32.19 -10.20 20.68
CA VAL A 64 -32.78 -11.35 21.39
C VAL A 64 -34.09 -11.80 20.74
N GLU A 65 -34.85 -10.84 20.23
CA GLU A 65 -36.13 -11.02 19.56
C GLU A 65 -36.03 -11.84 18.27
N ASP A 66 -34.84 -11.88 17.65
CA ASP A 66 -34.54 -12.63 16.42
C ASP A 66 -34.05 -14.07 16.70
N TRP A 67 -33.97 -14.49 17.97
CA TRP A 67 -33.52 -15.84 18.32
C TRP A 67 -34.68 -16.83 18.27
N GLU A 68 -34.79 -17.57 17.17
CA GLU A 68 -35.77 -18.64 16.92
C GLU A 68 -35.81 -19.72 18.03
N VAL A 69 -34.71 -19.94 18.76
CA VAL A 69 -34.61 -20.92 19.86
C VAL A 69 -35.37 -20.48 21.12
N LEU A 70 -35.63 -19.18 21.27
CA LEU A 70 -36.31 -18.61 22.43
C LEU A 70 -37.81 -18.34 22.17
N GLN A 71 -38.29 -18.64 20.96
CA GLN A 71 -39.71 -18.61 20.56
C GLN A 71 -40.40 -19.93 20.91
#